data_AF-A0A972CID9-F1
#
_entry.id   AF-A0A972CID9-F1
#
_cell.length_a   1.000
_cell.length_b   1.000
_cell.length_c   1.000
_cell.angle_alpha   90.00
_cell.angle_beta   90.00
_cell.angle_gamma   90.00
#
_symmetry.space_group_name_H-M   'P 1'
#
loop_
_entity.id
_entity.type
_entity.pdbx_description
1 polymer ?
#
loop_
_entity_poly.entity_id
_entity_poly.type
_entity_poly.pdbx_seq_one_letter_code
_entity_poly.pdbx_strand_id
1 'polypeptide(L)'
;GLDMKPRKEKAKKPQKKPSNSTFSAKDKARLMLLTVFIGLLCICLIVTAAYSAQVKYNINGIIAECEEVRGDIQNLNAAIMSATNIKVIEEEAINQLGMIYPTIEQIKYISSGDKTQDLALTLKQIAYNQ
;
A
#
# COMPACT_ATOMS: atom_id res chain seq x y z
N GLY A 1 -64.46 -55.38 -48.88
CA GLY A 1 -63.93 -55.25 -47.51
C GLY A 1 -63.02 -54.04 -47.45
N LEU A 2 -63.32 -53.10 -46.57
CA LEU A 2 -62.45 -52.03 -46.10
C LEU A 2 -62.74 -51.87 -44.60
N ASP A 3 -61.90 -52.46 -43.76
CA ASP A 3 -61.96 -52.36 -42.31
C ASP A 3 -61.50 -50.95 -41.87
N MET A 4 -62.45 -50.09 -41.52
CA MET A 4 -62.17 -48.82 -40.84
C MET A 4 -62.76 -48.85 -39.44
N LYS A 5 -61.92 -49.18 -38.45
CA LYS A 5 -62.24 -48.91 -37.04
C LYS A 5 -62.14 -47.40 -36.78
N PRO A 6 -63.09 -46.80 -36.05
CA PRO A 6 -63.10 -45.37 -35.82
C PRO A 6 -61.87 -44.94 -35.00
N ARG A 7 -61.26 -43.82 -35.43
CA ARG A 7 -60.16 -43.17 -34.73
C ARG A 7 -60.63 -42.77 -33.33
N LYS A 8 -60.12 -43.43 -32.30
CA LYS A 8 -60.35 -43.02 -30.91
C LYS A 8 -59.76 -41.62 -30.72
N GLU A 9 -60.62 -40.63 -30.51
CA GLU A 9 -60.19 -39.30 -30.08
C GLU A 9 -59.39 -39.46 -28.78
N LYS A 10 -58.12 -39.04 -28.83
CA LYS A 10 -57.32 -38.96 -27.61
C LYS A 10 -57.97 -37.88 -26.75
N ALA A 11 -58.54 -38.30 -25.61
CA ALA A 11 -59.07 -37.39 -24.61
C ALA A 11 -58.04 -36.30 -24.33
N LYS A 12 -58.40 -35.04 -24.59
CA LYS A 12 -57.60 -33.89 -24.18
C LYS A 12 -57.38 -34.00 -22.67
N LYS A 13 -56.13 -34.17 -22.23
CA LYS A 13 -55.79 -34.10 -20.81
C LYS A 13 -56.33 -32.77 -20.27
N PRO A 14 -57.04 -32.74 -19.13
CA PRO A 14 -57.54 -31.49 -18.58
C PRO A 14 -56.35 -30.55 -18.35
N GLN A 15 -56.38 -29.39 -19.00
CA GLN A 15 -55.45 -28.31 -18.70
C GLN A 15 -55.61 -27.97 -17.22
N LYS A 16 -54.54 -28.19 -16.43
CA LYS A 16 -54.50 -27.73 -15.04
C LYS A 16 -54.64 -26.21 -15.08
N LYS A 17 -55.78 -25.67 -14.64
CA LYS A 17 -55.93 -24.24 -14.33
C LYS A 17 -54.80 -23.84 -13.38
N PRO A 18 -54.23 -22.63 -13.47
CA PRO A 18 -53.31 -22.16 -12.44
C PRO A 18 -54.07 -22.23 -11.12
N SER A 19 -53.65 -23.12 -10.22
CA SER A 19 -54.18 -23.10 -8.87
C SER A 19 -53.72 -21.76 -8.34
N ASN A 20 -54.66 -20.86 -8.06
CA ASN A 20 -54.39 -19.70 -7.23
C ASN A 20 -53.87 -20.27 -5.92
N SER A 21 -52.55 -20.33 -5.78
CA SER A 21 -51.87 -20.79 -4.59
C SER A 21 -52.17 -19.73 -3.54
N THR A 22 -53.27 -19.93 -2.83
CA THR A 22 -53.62 -19.15 -1.65
C THR A 22 -52.49 -19.36 -0.66
N PHE A 23 -51.56 -18.40 -0.62
CA PHE A 23 -50.45 -18.38 0.32
C PHE A 23 -50.99 -18.65 1.71
N SER A 24 -50.52 -19.73 2.34
CA SER A 24 -50.93 -20.07 3.68
C SER A 24 -50.50 -18.95 4.64
N ALA A 25 -51.23 -18.74 5.73
CA ALA A 25 -50.86 -17.73 6.73
C ALA A 25 -49.41 -17.92 7.24
N LYS A 26 -48.92 -19.17 7.25
CA LYS A 26 -47.53 -19.53 7.57
C LYS A 26 -46.53 -19.05 6.52
N ASP A 27 -46.90 -19.08 5.23
CA ASP A 27 -46.05 -18.61 4.14
C ASP A 27 -45.95 -17.08 4.14
N LYS A 28 -47.05 -16.38 4.43
CA LYS A 28 -47.06 -14.92 4.62
C LYS A 28 -46.19 -14.49 5.81
N ALA A 29 -46.24 -15.22 6.93
CA ALA A 29 -45.40 -14.95 8.09
C ALA A 29 -43.90 -15.20 7.80
N ARG A 30 -43.56 -16.28 7.07
CA ARG A 30 -42.19 -16.55 6.62
C ARG A 30 -41.70 -15.47 5.67
N LEU A 31 -42.53 -15.04 4.72
CA LEU A 31 -42.18 -13.97 3.79
C LEU A 31 -41.90 -12.65 4.54
N MET A 32 -42.74 -12.31 5.52
CA MET A 32 -42.56 -11.13 6.36
C MET A 32 -41.26 -11.19 7.16
N LEU A 33 -40.94 -12.34 7.78
CA LEU A 33 -39.68 -12.54 8.49
C LEU A 33 -38.47 -12.37 7.55
N LEU A 34 -38.55 -12.94 6.35
CA LEU A 34 -37.48 -12.89 5.36
C LEU A 34 -37.25 -11.45 4.85
N THR A 35 -38.31 -10.68 4.66
CA THR A 35 -38.19 -9.25 4.32
C THR A 35 -37.59 -8.41 5.45
N VAL A 36 -37.87 -8.73 6.71
CA VAL A 36 -37.24 -8.06 7.86
C VAL A 36 -35.74 -8.39 7.92
N PHE A 37 -35.37 -9.65 7.72
CA PHE A 37 -33.97 -10.08 7.66
C PHE A 37 -33.20 -9.43 6.51
N ILE A 38 -33.81 -9.34 5.32
CA ILE A 38 -33.17 -8.68 4.18
C ILE A 38 -32.99 -7.18 4.45
N GLY A 39 -33.97 -6.54 5.09
CA GLY A 39 -33.89 -5.13 5.49
C GLY A 39 -32.76 -4.89 6.48
N LEU A 40 -32.62 -5.76 7.49
CA LEU A 40 -31.52 -5.68 8.45
C LEU A 40 -30.16 -5.84 7.76
N LEU A 41 -30.03 -6.81 6.86
CA LEU A 41 -28.81 -7.02 6.07
C LEU A 41 -28.46 -5.79 5.23
N CYS A 42 -29.44 -5.17 4.57
CA CYS A 42 -29.22 -3.94 3.79
C CYS A 42 -28.69 -2.80 4.67
N ILE A 43 -29.22 -2.62 5.88
CA ILE A 43 -28.72 -1.61 6.82
C ILE A 43 -27.28 -1.91 7.24
N CYS A 44 -26.97 -3.17 7.57
CA CYS A 44 -25.60 -3.58 7.91
C CYS A 44 -24.61 -3.34 6.76
N LEU A 45 -25.02 -3.57 5.51
CA LEU A 45 -24.19 -3.31 4.33
C LEU A 45 -23.91 -1.82 4.15
N ILE A 46 -24.91 -0.96 4.33
CA ILE A 46 -24.74 0.50 4.24
C ILE A 46 -23.76 0.99 5.31
N VAL A 47 -23.92 0.54 6.56
CA VAL A 47 -23.02 0.90 7.66
C VAL A 47 -21.60 0.43 7.37
N THR A 48 -21.42 -0.83 6.96
CA THR A 48 -20.10 -1.38 6.61
C THR A 48 -19.46 -0.63 5.44
N ALA A 49 -20.24 -0.25 4.42
CA ALA A 49 -19.77 0.55 3.30
C ALA A 49 -19.37 1.97 3.73
N ALA A 50 -20.12 2.60 4.63
CA ALA A 50 -19.79 3.91 5.19
C ALA A 50 -18.51 3.86 6.03
N TYR A 51 -18.35 2.86 6.90
CA TYR A 51 -17.10 2.64 7.63
C TYR A 51 -15.94 2.33 6.67
N SER A 52 -16.15 1.51 5.64
CA SER A 52 -15.12 1.23 4.63
C SER A 52 -14.73 2.48 3.85
N ALA A 53 -15.68 3.37 3.55
CA ALA A 53 -15.42 4.65 2.91
C ALA A 53 -14.67 5.61 3.84
N GLN A 54 -15.01 5.65 5.13
CA GLN A 54 -14.30 6.41 6.15
C GLN A 54 -12.87 5.87 6.36
N VAL A 55 -12.70 4.55 6.37
CA VAL A 55 -11.40 3.87 6.44
C VAL A 55 -10.57 4.19 5.19
N LYS A 56 -11.16 4.21 3.99
CA LYS A 56 -10.47 4.68 2.77
C LYS A 56 -10.05 6.14 2.85
N TYR A 57 -10.87 7.00 3.45
CA TYR A 57 -10.51 8.40 3.68
C TYR A 57 -9.34 8.55 4.66
N ASN A 58 -9.35 7.80 5.75
CA ASN A 58 -8.25 7.79 6.71
C ASN A 58 -6.96 7.24 6.09
N ILE A 59 -7.06 6.26 5.17
CA ILE A 59 -5.90 5.76 4.42
C ILE A 59 -5.28 6.87 3.55
N ASN A 60 -6.09 7.68 2.86
CA ASN A 60 -5.56 8.78 2.06
C ASN A 60 -4.92 9.89 2.92
N GLY A 61 -5.45 10.14 4.12
CA GLY A 61 -4.83 11.05 5.08
C GLY A 61 -3.47 10.54 5.58
N ILE A 62 -3.40 9.27 5.95
CA ILE A 62 -2.16 8.62 6.41
C ILE A 62 -1.11 8.54 5.29
N ILE A 63 -1.53 8.33 4.03
CA ILE A 63 -0.63 8.36 2.87
C ILE A 63 -0.08 9.77 2.64
N ALA A 64 -0.92 10.81 2.77
CA ALA A 64 -0.47 12.20 2.63
C ALA A 64 0.53 12.60 3.72
N GLU A 65 0.28 12.20 4.98
CA GLU A 65 1.20 12.42 6.09
C GLU A 65 2.54 11.67 5.87
N CYS A 66 2.49 10.45 5.32
CA CYS A 66 3.70 9.72 4.93
C CYS A 66 4.47 10.39 3.77
N GLU A 67 3.78 11.06 2.85
CA GLU A 67 4.39 11.79 1.74
C GLU A 67 5.07 13.08 2.23
N GLU A 68 4.45 13.79 3.17
CA GLU A 68 5.04 14.97 3.83
C GLU A 68 6.33 14.61 4.58
N VAL A 69 6.28 13.59 5.45
CA VAL A 69 7.47 13.10 6.18
C VAL A 69 8.57 12.65 5.22
N ARG A 70 8.22 12.04 4.09
CA ARG A 70 9.18 11.63 3.05
C ARG A 70 9.77 12.84 2.32
N GLY A 71 8.99 13.88 2.08
CA GLY A 71 9.45 15.16 1.53
C GLY A 71 10.47 15.84 2.45
N ASP A 72 10.20 15.86 3.75
CA ASP A 72 11.10 16.42 4.75
C ASP A 72 12.43 15.66 4.82
N ILE A 73 12.39 14.32 4.78
CA ILE A 73 13.61 13.48 4.73
C ILE A 73 14.42 13.76 3.46
N GLN A 74 13.76 13.91 2.30
CA GLN A 74 14.45 14.19 1.05
C GLN A 74 15.10 15.58 1.05
N ASN A 75 14.40 16.58 1.59
CA ASN A 75 14.93 17.93 1.75
C ASN A 75 16.13 17.94 2.71
N LEU A 76 16.02 17.24 3.84
CA LEU A 76 17.10 17.13 4.81
C LEU A 76 18.31 16.37 4.23
N ASN A 77 18.09 15.31 3.45
CA ASN A 77 19.16 14.60 2.76
C ASN A 77 19.83 15.50 1.70
N ALA A 78 19.06 16.30 0.95
CA ALA A 78 19.62 17.27 0.01
C ALA A 78 20.45 18.35 0.73
N ALA A 79 19.98 18.85 1.87
CA ALA A 79 20.72 19.79 2.71
C ALA A 79 22.02 19.18 3.25
N ILE A 80 21.99 17.91 3.71
CA ILE A 80 23.19 17.18 4.13
C ILE A 80 24.14 17.00 2.96
N MET A 81 23.68 16.54 1.79
CA MET A 81 24.52 16.38 0.61
C MET A 81 25.09 17.70 0.10
N SER A 82 24.37 18.81 0.27
CA SER A 82 24.85 20.14 -0.06
C SER A 82 25.91 20.63 0.93
N ALA A 83 25.71 20.42 2.24
CA ALA A 83 26.66 20.80 3.27
C ALA A 83 27.90 19.88 3.34
N THR A 84 27.73 18.59 2.99
CA THR A 84 28.81 17.60 2.89
C THR A 84 29.39 17.52 1.48
N ASN A 85 28.95 18.36 0.55
CA ASN A 85 29.58 18.47 -0.75
C ASN A 85 31.04 18.85 -0.51
N ILE A 86 31.94 17.97 -0.96
CA ILE A 86 33.40 18.11 -0.80
C ILE A 86 33.84 19.53 -1.19
N LYS A 87 33.22 20.14 -2.19
CA LYS A 87 33.50 21.54 -2.60
C LYS A 87 33.21 22.59 -1.54
N VAL A 88 32.11 22.47 -0.79
CA VAL A 88 31.75 23.42 0.27
C VAL A 88 32.70 23.26 1.45
N ILE A 89 33.04 22.01 1.80
CA ILE A 89 34.04 21.72 2.84
C ILE A 89 35.42 22.27 2.44
N GLU A 90 35.84 22.07 1.19
CA GLU A 90 37.10 22.59 0.65
C GLU A 90 37.13 24.12 0.65
N GLU A 91 36.04 24.78 0.25
CA GLU A 91 35.93 26.24 0.21
C GLU A 91 36.04 26.85 1.62
N GLU A 92 35.31 26.28 2.58
CA GLU A 92 35.38 26.68 4.00
C GLU A 92 36.78 26.43 4.58
N ALA A 93 37.36 25.26 4.33
CA ALA A 93 38.68 24.89 4.83
C ALA A 93 39.79 25.82 4.29
N ILE A 94 39.77 26.14 3.00
CA ILE A 94 40.77 26.98 2.36
C ILE A 94 40.55 28.45 2.74
N ASN A 95 39.31 28.95 2.64
CA ASN A 95 39.04 30.38 2.77
C ASN A 95 38.89 30.85 4.22
N GLN A 96 38.29 30.03 5.11
CA GLN A 96 38.06 30.42 6.50
C GLN A 96 39.13 29.88 7.46
N LEU A 97 39.56 28.63 7.27
CA LEU A 97 40.54 27.98 8.13
C LEU A 97 41.98 28.12 7.61
N GLY A 98 42.17 28.68 6.42
CA GLY A 98 43.49 28.89 5.81
C GLY A 98 44.23 27.59 5.49
N MET A 99 43.49 26.48 5.32
CA MET A 99 44.09 25.19 4.99
C MET A 99 44.62 25.20 3.56
N ILE A 100 45.78 24.59 3.35
CA ILE A 100 46.40 24.47 2.03
C ILE A 100 46.12 23.07 1.50
N TYR A 101 45.66 22.99 0.24
CA TYR A 101 45.44 21.72 -0.41
C TYR A 101 46.79 20.98 -0.60
N PRO A 102 46.90 19.70 -0.20
CA PRO A 102 48.16 18.98 -0.23
C PRO A 102 48.64 18.73 -1.67
N THR A 103 49.95 18.73 -1.87
CA THR A 103 50.56 18.30 -3.13
C THR A 103 50.56 16.76 -3.22
N ILE A 104 50.72 16.22 -4.43
CA ILE A 104 50.72 14.76 -4.67
C ILE A 104 51.73 14.02 -3.78
N GLU A 105 52.87 14.65 -3.51
CA GLU A 105 53.96 14.10 -2.68
C GLU A 105 53.60 14.01 -1.19
N GLN A 106 52.66 14.85 -0.73
CA GLN A 106 52.18 14.90 0.65
C GLN A 106 51.03 13.91 0.93
N ILE A 107 50.48 13.28 -0.11
CA ILE A 107 49.39 12.31 0.01
C ILE A 107 50.00 10.92 0.27
N LYS A 108 49.70 10.34 1.43
CA LYS A 108 50.08 8.97 1.79
C LYS A 108 48.85 8.07 1.81
N TYR A 109 48.94 6.95 1.09
CA TYR A 109 47.89 5.93 1.04
C TYR A 109 48.17 4.84 2.06
N ILE A 110 47.16 4.49 2.86
CA ILE A 110 47.20 3.36 3.79
C ILE A 110 46.54 2.17 3.10
N SER A 111 47.20 1.01 3.07
CA SER A 111 46.64 -0.22 2.45
C SER A 111 46.13 -1.19 3.51
N SER A 112 45.16 -2.02 3.15
CA SER A 112 44.50 -2.98 4.06
C SER A 112 45.43 -4.04 4.70
N GLY A 113 46.71 -4.08 4.32
CA GLY A 113 47.74 -4.93 4.91
C GLY A 113 48.51 -4.28 6.07
N ASP A 114 48.35 -2.98 6.29
CA ASP A 114 49.02 -2.26 7.38
C ASP A 114 48.31 -2.56 8.71
N LYS A 115 48.84 -3.54 9.44
CA LYS A 115 48.38 -3.88 10.79
C LYS A 115 48.71 -2.76 11.75
N THR A 116 47.87 -1.74 11.80
CA THR A 116 47.91 -0.71 12.83
C THR A 116 46.62 -0.78 13.61
N GLN A 117 46.73 -1.02 14.92
CA GLN A 117 45.59 -1.15 15.83
C GLN A 117 44.92 0.20 16.13
N ASP A 118 45.56 1.31 15.75
CA ASP A 118 45.08 2.67 15.99
C ASP A 118 45.46 3.62 14.84
N LEU A 119 44.43 4.11 14.12
CA LEU A 119 44.55 5.05 13.02
C LEU A 119 45.19 6.38 13.46
N ALA A 120 44.91 6.82 14.69
CA ALA A 120 45.41 8.10 15.18
C ALA A 120 46.94 8.09 15.36
N LEU A 121 47.49 6.95 15.82
CA LEU A 121 48.94 6.77 15.94
C LEU A 121 49.61 6.74 14.57
N THR A 122 49.04 6.03 13.59
CA THR A 122 49.56 5.98 12.21
C THR A 122 49.57 7.36 11.56
N LEU A 123 48.50 8.14 11.73
CA LEU A 123 48.41 9.51 11.22
C LEU A 123 49.46 10.43 11.88
N LYS A 124 49.62 10.34 13.20
CA LYS A 124 50.65 11.11 13.92
C LYS A 124 52.05 10.76 13.43
N GLN A 125 52.33 9.48 13.22
CA GLN A 125 53.62 9.02 12.73
C GLN A 125 53.90 9.54 11.31
N ILE A 126 52.93 9.43 10.40
CA ILE A 126 53.06 9.99 9.03
C ILE A 126 53.26 11.52 9.05
N ALA A 127 52.56 12.24 9.94
CA ALA A 127 52.61 13.70 9.99
C ALA A 127 53.88 14.27 10.64
N TYR A 128 54.46 13.57 11.62
CA TYR A 128 55.57 14.09 12.44
C TYR A 128 56.89 13.35 12.31
N ASN A 129 56.98 12.33 11.45
CA ASN A 129 58.25 11.67 11.18
C ASN A 129 59.22 12.61 10.46
N GLN A 130 60.21 13.13 11.20
CA GLN A 130 61.57 13.34 10.71
C GLN A 130 62.33 12.01 10.71
#